data_AF-A0A024UHB1-F1
#
_entry.id   AF-A0A024UHB1-F1
#
_cell.length_a   1.000
_cell.length_b   1.000
_cell.length_c   1.000
_cell.angle_alpha   90.00
_cell.angle_beta   90.00
_cell.angle_gamma   90.00
#
_symmetry.space_group_name_H-M   'P 1'
#
loop_
_entity.id
_entity.type
_entity.pdbx_description
1 polymer ?
#
loop_
_entity_poly.entity_id
_entity_poly.type
_entity_poly.pdbx_seq_one_letter_code
_entity_poly.pdbx_strand_id
1 'polypeptide(L)'
;MTTPVKRRVFTEREDVLLLTQVSVEMPFLAHRGKIMDVWESVARNLATIGEFDRPNFDGKKAQARFLILLRDHRDSNNASQRASGAAEHVTEKTVLLDDLCNQVDEAKQEEHRRAANECEEAATVEENGATVRDEAMRSQGKRKAQEDDDESRGGGGGKMLKVLSLMNESNKCELDLRKLMFEKEMEERKLDQIKELEERAKDREAQLQLVQMQAQQVQMLQSTLTSLLSALVNKL
;
A
#
# COMPACT_ATOMS: atom_id res chain seq x y z
N MET A 1 24.34 7.35 -37.26
CA MET A 1 24.09 6.11 -36.49
C MET A 1 24.45 6.37 -35.03
N THR A 2 23.54 6.95 -34.25
CA THR A 2 23.73 7.15 -32.81
C THR A 2 23.45 5.85 -32.09
N THR A 3 24.47 5.23 -31.52
CA THR A 3 24.33 4.02 -30.70
C THR A 3 23.42 4.29 -29.50
N PRO A 4 22.54 3.35 -29.11
CA PRO A 4 21.67 3.53 -27.95
C PRO A 4 22.54 3.68 -26.69
N VAL A 5 22.43 4.82 -26.02
CA VAL A 5 23.14 5.10 -24.77
C VAL A 5 22.63 4.12 -23.72
N LYS A 6 23.49 3.20 -23.26
CA LYS A 6 23.19 2.31 -22.13
C LYS A 6 22.85 3.17 -20.91
N ARG A 7 21.73 2.88 -20.23
CA ARG A 7 21.34 3.60 -19.01
C ARG A 7 22.44 3.46 -17.94
N ARG A 8 22.96 4.59 -17.45
CA ARG A 8 23.97 4.62 -16.37
C ARG A 8 23.36 4.14 -15.05
N VAL A 9 23.89 3.05 -14.51
CA VAL A 9 23.49 2.45 -13.23
C VAL A 9 23.98 3.30 -12.06
N PHE A 10 23.21 3.36 -10.98
CA PHE A 10 23.59 4.06 -9.75
C PHE A 10 24.70 3.32 -9.02
N THR A 11 25.71 4.07 -8.58
CA THR A 11 26.77 3.51 -7.73
C THR A 11 26.33 3.51 -6.27
N GLU A 12 26.98 2.71 -5.45
CA GLU A 12 26.71 2.69 -4.01
C GLU A 12 26.99 4.05 -3.36
N ARG A 13 28.07 4.72 -3.77
CA ARG A 13 28.38 6.09 -3.31
C ARG A 13 27.31 7.10 -3.70
N GLU A 14 26.79 7.04 -4.93
CA GLU A 14 25.67 7.89 -5.36
C GLU A 14 24.41 7.63 -4.51
N ASP A 15 24.13 6.38 -4.17
CA ASP A 15 23.00 6.02 -3.29
C ASP A 15 23.20 6.54 -1.86
N VAL A 16 24.40 6.42 -1.29
CA VAL A 16 24.71 6.96 0.05
C VAL A 16 24.52 8.46 0.10
N LEU A 17 25.01 9.20 -0.91
CA LEU A 17 24.82 10.64 -1.00
C LEU A 17 23.33 11.01 -1.06
N LEU A 18 22.55 10.31 -1.88
CA LEU A 18 21.10 10.50 -1.96
C LEU A 18 20.42 10.25 -0.61
N LEU A 19 20.72 9.12 0.04
CA LEU A 19 20.11 8.75 1.32
C LEU A 19 20.47 9.74 2.43
N THR A 20 21.72 10.20 2.45
CA THR A 20 22.17 11.24 3.39
C THR A 20 21.43 12.55 3.17
N GLN A 21 21.24 12.98 1.92
CA GLN A 21 20.49 14.20 1.65
C GLN A 21 19.01 14.06 2.03
N VAL A 22 18.43 12.87 1.79
CA VAL A 22 17.04 12.56 2.17
C VAL A 22 16.86 12.54 3.69
N SER A 23 17.83 12.05 4.46
CA SER A 23 17.74 12.05 5.93
C SER A 23 17.86 13.45 6.53
N VAL A 24 18.52 14.37 5.84
CA VAL A 24 18.60 15.79 6.26
C VAL A 24 17.31 16.54 5.91
N GLU A 25 16.81 16.40 4.68
CA GLU A 25 15.67 17.21 4.21
C GLU A 25 14.30 16.58 4.50
N MET A 26 14.26 15.28 4.81
CA MET A 26 13.05 14.54 5.20
C MET A 26 11.85 14.82 4.29
N PRO A 27 11.99 14.66 2.95
CA PRO A 27 10.97 15.08 1.99
C PRO A 27 9.61 14.36 2.16
N PHE A 28 9.57 13.20 2.80
CA PHE A 28 8.36 12.45 3.12
C PHE A 28 7.58 13.00 4.33
N LEU A 29 8.17 13.89 5.13
CA LEU A 29 7.48 14.64 6.19
C LEU A 29 6.97 16.00 5.72
N ALA A 30 7.23 16.38 4.46
CA ALA A 30 6.80 17.64 3.92
C ALA A 30 5.26 17.73 3.87
N HIS A 31 4.73 18.94 4.05
CA HIS A 31 3.28 19.17 3.98
C HIS A 31 2.73 18.79 2.61
N ARG A 32 1.50 18.27 2.58
CA ARG A 32 0.78 17.96 1.33
C ARG A 32 0.82 19.19 0.40
N GLY A 33 1.16 18.95 -0.87
CA GLY A 33 1.36 20.00 -1.87
C GLY A 33 2.77 20.58 -1.96
N LYS A 34 3.65 20.39 -0.96
CA LYS A 34 5.05 20.84 -0.97
C LYS A 34 6.08 19.72 -1.10
N ILE A 35 5.64 18.46 -1.06
CA ILE A 35 6.52 17.28 -1.10
C ILE A 35 7.50 17.35 -2.28
N MET A 36 7.02 17.69 -3.47
CA MET A 36 7.88 17.76 -4.65
C MET A 36 8.89 18.91 -4.61
N ASP A 37 8.59 20.02 -3.94
CA ASP A 37 9.53 21.14 -3.78
C ASP A 37 10.73 20.70 -2.92
N VAL A 38 10.48 19.90 -1.88
CA VAL A 38 11.54 19.34 -1.04
C VAL A 38 12.34 18.28 -1.80
N TRP A 39 11.70 17.42 -2.60
CA TRP A 39 12.42 16.50 -3.48
C TRP A 39 13.28 17.23 -4.52
N GLU A 40 12.79 18.34 -5.07
CA GLU A 40 13.56 19.18 -5.99
C GLU A 40 14.73 19.85 -5.26
N SER A 41 14.56 20.19 -3.99
CA SER A 41 15.63 20.68 -3.12
C SER A 41 16.72 19.63 -2.89
N VAL A 42 16.34 18.38 -2.59
CA VAL A 42 17.25 17.24 -2.50
C VAL A 42 18.07 17.08 -3.78
N ALA A 43 17.43 17.09 -4.96
CA ALA A 43 18.12 16.96 -6.24
C ALA A 43 19.09 18.13 -6.49
N ARG A 44 18.68 19.36 -6.17
CA ARG A 44 19.51 20.56 -6.32
C ARG A 44 20.74 20.54 -5.42
N ASN A 45 20.58 20.11 -4.16
CA ASN A 45 21.68 19.99 -3.21
C ASN A 45 22.66 18.89 -3.64
N LEU A 46 22.17 17.74 -4.11
CA LEU A 46 23.01 16.69 -4.67
C LEU A 46 23.81 17.18 -5.88
N ALA A 47 23.22 18.01 -6.75
CA ALA A 47 23.93 18.58 -7.90
C ALA A 47 25.10 19.50 -7.52
N THR A 48 25.16 20.01 -6.28
CA THR A 48 26.30 20.78 -5.78
C THR A 48 27.47 19.89 -5.33
N ILE A 49 27.24 18.59 -5.15
CA ILE A 49 28.25 17.62 -4.71
C ILE A 49 28.95 17.09 -5.96
N GLY A 50 30.24 17.41 -6.13
CA GLY A 50 31.01 17.03 -7.32
C GLY A 50 31.11 15.52 -7.55
N GLU A 51 30.91 14.70 -6.52
CA GLU A 51 30.87 13.24 -6.61
C GLU A 51 29.53 12.69 -7.14
N PHE A 52 28.47 13.50 -7.13
CA PHE A 52 27.15 13.14 -7.63
C PHE A 52 26.98 13.60 -9.08
N ASP A 53 27.69 12.94 -9.98
CA ASP A 53 27.69 13.27 -11.41
C ASP A 53 26.47 12.65 -12.13
N ARG A 54 25.26 13.16 -11.87
CA ARG A 54 24.06 12.76 -12.63
C ARG A 54 23.43 13.93 -13.37
N PRO A 55 23.65 14.04 -14.68
CA PRO A 55 23.06 15.12 -15.46
C PRO A 55 21.52 15.00 -15.48
N ASN A 56 20.85 16.15 -15.41
CA ASN A 56 19.39 16.25 -15.38
C ASN A 56 18.74 15.44 -14.25
N PHE A 57 19.41 15.29 -13.10
CA PHE A 57 18.81 14.68 -11.93
C PHE A 57 17.84 15.67 -11.27
N ASP A 58 16.57 15.28 -11.16
CA ASP A 58 15.46 16.11 -10.68
C ASP A 58 14.78 15.45 -9.47
N GLY A 59 13.89 16.17 -8.79
CA GLY A 59 13.23 15.66 -7.59
C GLY A 59 12.43 14.38 -7.84
N LYS A 60 11.85 14.20 -9.03
CA LYS A 60 11.11 12.98 -9.39
C LYS A 60 12.04 11.77 -9.46
N LYS A 61 13.23 11.94 -10.03
CA LYS A 61 14.26 10.89 -10.09
C LYS A 61 14.83 10.58 -8.70
N ALA A 62 15.02 11.59 -7.86
CA ALA A 62 15.42 11.41 -6.47
C ALA A 62 14.40 10.56 -5.70
N GLN A 63 13.12 10.95 -5.76
CA GLN A 63 12.04 10.20 -5.14
C GLN A 63 11.95 8.76 -5.67
N ALA A 64 11.96 8.58 -7.00
CA ALA A 64 11.87 7.26 -7.61
C ALA A 64 13.04 6.35 -7.20
N ARG A 65 14.27 6.89 -7.18
CA ARG A 65 15.45 6.12 -6.74
C ARG A 65 15.36 5.75 -5.27
N PHE A 66 14.96 6.69 -4.41
CA PHE A 66 14.77 6.45 -2.98
C PHE A 66 13.76 5.33 -2.72
N LEU A 67 12.59 5.37 -3.37
CA LEU A 67 11.56 4.33 -3.20
C LEU A 67 12.03 2.94 -3.65
N ILE A 68 12.81 2.86 -4.73
CA ILE A 68 13.43 1.61 -5.18
C ILE A 68 14.39 1.09 -4.11
N LEU A 69 15.24 1.96 -3.54
CA LEU A 69 16.19 1.57 -2.50
C LEU A 69 15.50 1.04 -1.23
N LEU A 70 14.43 1.70 -0.77
CA LEU A 70 13.66 1.22 0.38
C LEU A 70 13.03 -0.15 0.13
N ARG A 71 12.44 -0.35 -1.06
CA ARG A 71 11.83 -1.65 -1.42
C ARG A 71 12.89 -2.75 -1.46
N ASP A 72 13.97 -2.53 -2.21
CA ASP A 72 15.01 -3.54 -2.41
C ASP A 72 15.68 -3.90 -1.06
N HIS A 73 15.83 -2.92 -0.15
CA HIS A 73 16.33 -3.15 1.21
C HIS A 73 15.39 -4.02 2.04
N ARG A 74 14.09 -3.72 2.04
CA ARG A 74 13.08 -4.54 2.74
C ARG A 74 13.04 -5.97 2.21
N ASP A 75 13.12 -6.13 0.90
CA ASP A 75 13.14 -7.45 0.26
C ASP A 75 14.40 -8.24 0.68
N SER A 76 15.55 -7.56 0.76
CA SER A 76 16.81 -8.14 1.25
C SER A 76 16.70 -8.57 2.72
N ASN A 77 16.27 -7.69 3.62
CA ASN A 77 16.12 -8.01 5.05
C ASN A 77 15.14 -9.16 5.26
N ASN A 78 14.02 -9.19 4.54
CA ASN A 78 13.05 -10.28 4.59
C ASN A 78 13.63 -11.61 4.06
N ALA A 79 14.50 -11.56 3.06
CA ALA A 79 15.19 -12.75 2.54
C ALA A 79 16.26 -13.25 3.53
N SER A 80 17.06 -12.35 4.11
CA SER A 80 18.04 -12.68 5.14
C SER A 80 17.41 -13.29 6.39
N GLN A 81 16.32 -12.71 6.90
CA GLN A 81 15.57 -13.25 8.04
C GLN A 81 15.06 -14.67 7.78
N ARG A 82 14.60 -14.95 6.56
CA ARG A 82 14.18 -16.30 6.15
C ARG A 82 15.35 -17.28 6.02
N ALA A 83 16.55 -16.79 5.76
CA ALA A 83 17.74 -17.61 5.51
C ALA A 83 18.53 -18.00 6.77
N SER A 84 18.14 -17.56 7.98
CA SER A 84 18.74 -17.87 9.30
C SER A 84 20.25 -18.17 9.30
N GLY A 85 21.08 -17.17 9.58
CA GLY A 85 22.50 -17.37 9.91
C GLY A 85 23.53 -16.78 8.93
N ALA A 86 23.13 -15.93 7.99
CA ALA A 86 24.09 -15.18 7.19
C ALA A 86 24.65 -13.99 8.00
N ALA A 87 25.97 -13.86 8.08
CA ALA A 87 26.61 -12.66 8.60
C ALA A 87 26.32 -11.49 7.65
N GLU A 88 25.43 -10.59 8.05
CA GLU A 88 25.08 -9.42 7.24
C GLU A 88 26.22 -8.41 7.23
N HIS A 89 26.62 -7.98 6.04
CA HIS A 89 27.61 -6.93 5.88
C HIS A 89 26.95 -5.57 6.12
N VAL A 90 27.14 -5.02 7.32
CA VAL A 90 26.68 -3.68 7.67
C VAL A 90 27.51 -2.66 6.90
N THR A 91 26.85 -1.93 6.01
CA THR A 91 27.41 -0.78 5.27
C THR A 91 26.78 0.51 5.78
N GLU A 92 27.40 1.65 5.49
CA GLU A 92 26.79 2.97 5.69
C GLU A 92 25.42 3.05 5.00
N LYS A 93 25.31 2.51 3.79
CA LYS A 93 24.07 2.45 3.02
C LYS A 93 22.98 1.68 3.75
N THR A 94 23.27 0.50 4.31
CA THR A 94 22.28 -0.32 5.00
C THR A 94 21.82 0.34 6.30
N VAL A 95 22.74 0.98 7.05
CA VAL A 95 22.38 1.73 8.27
C VAL A 95 21.43 2.89 7.94
N LEU A 96 21.76 3.69 6.92
CA LEU A 96 20.89 4.79 6.48
C LEU A 96 19.51 4.28 6.02
N LEU A 97 19.47 3.13 5.35
CA LEU A 97 18.22 2.55 4.88
C LEU A 97 17.35 2.00 6.03
N ASP A 98 17.95 1.40 7.06
CA ASP A 98 17.23 0.97 8.26
C ASP A 98 16.58 2.17 8.96
N ASP A 99 17.35 3.23 9.21
CA ASP A 99 16.86 4.45 9.85
C ASP A 99 15.75 5.13 9.04
N LEU A 100 15.95 5.29 7.72
CA LEU A 100 14.98 5.91 6.83
C LEU A 100 13.72 5.05 6.65
N CYS A 101 13.83 3.71 6.65
CA CYS A 101 12.67 2.84 6.64
C CYS A 101 11.80 3.08 7.87
N ASN A 102 12.43 3.11 9.06
CA ASN A 102 11.72 3.35 10.32
C ASN A 102 11.03 4.72 10.32
N GLN A 103 11.73 5.77 9.90
CA GLN A 103 11.17 7.13 9.85
C GLN A 103 10.01 7.25 8.85
N VAL A 104 10.09 6.59 7.70
CA VAL A 104 8.99 6.58 6.71
C VAL A 104 7.78 5.82 7.23
N ASP A 105 7.97 4.71 7.94
CA ASP A 105 6.87 3.94 8.49
C ASP A 105 6.21 4.67 9.67
N GLU A 106 7.00 5.30 10.55
CA GLU A 106 6.53 6.20 11.61
C GLU A 106 5.69 7.35 11.02
N ALA A 107 6.20 8.00 9.96
CA ALA A 107 5.50 9.10 9.29
C ALA A 107 4.13 8.67 8.73
N LYS A 108 4.07 7.49 8.13
CA LYS A 108 2.82 6.92 7.59
C LYS A 108 1.84 6.56 8.71
N GLN A 109 2.32 5.97 9.80
CA GLN A 109 1.49 5.63 10.95
C GLN A 109 0.91 6.89 11.61
N GLU A 110 1.74 7.94 11.75
CA GLU A 110 1.30 9.22 12.29
C GLU A 110 0.29 9.91 11.37
N GLU A 111 0.48 9.89 10.05
CA GLU A 111 -0.51 10.40 9.10
C GLU A 111 -1.84 9.64 9.24
N HIS A 112 -1.80 8.31 9.34
CA HIS A 112 -3.00 7.49 9.54
C HIS A 112 -3.69 7.81 10.87
N ARG A 113 -2.92 8.01 11.94
CA ARG A 113 -3.44 8.38 13.27
C ARG A 113 -4.12 9.75 13.25
N ARG A 114 -3.52 10.74 12.57
CA ARG A 114 -4.13 12.06 12.40
C ARG A 114 -5.42 11.98 11.60
N ALA A 115 -5.43 11.26 10.49
CA ALA A 115 -6.63 11.08 9.69
C ALA A 115 -7.76 10.36 10.46
N ALA A 116 -7.41 9.38 11.31
CA ALA A 116 -8.37 8.72 12.17
C ALA A 116 -8.95 9.67 13.22
N ASN A 117 -8.11 10.47 13.89
CA ASN A 117 -8.55 11.47 14.86
C ASN A 117 -9.44 12.54 14.21
N GLU A 118 -9.07 13.05 13.04
CA GLU A 118 -9.89 14.03 12.30
C GLU A 118 -11.27 13.45 11.92
N CYS A 119 -11.33 12.16 11.57
CA CYS A 119 -12.58 11.45 11.29
C CYS A 119 -13.44 11.30 12.55
N GLU A 120 -12.83 10.95 13.68
CA GLU A 120 -13.52 10.83 14.97
C GLU A 120 -14.05 12.19 15.44
N GLU A 121 -13.23 13.25 15.36
CA GLU A 121 -13.66 14.61 15.66
C GLU A 121 -14.82 15.04 14.76
N ALA A 122 -14.75 14.78 13.45
CA ALA A 122 -15.85 15.07 12.53
C ALA A 122 -17.14 14.30 12.90
N ALA A 123 -17.01 13.03 13.30
CA ALA A 123 -18.14 12.22 13.74
C ALA A 123 -18.78 12.75 15.03
N THR A 124 -17.97 13.18 16.01
CA THR A 124 -18.49 13.79 17.25
C THR A 124 -19.20 15.12 16.98
N VAL A 125 -18.67 15.94 16.06
CA VAL A 125 -19.31 17.19 15.64
C VAL A 125 -20.64 16.90 14.94
N GLU A 126 -20.69 15.88 14.08
CA GLU A 126 -21.92 15.45 13.42
C GLU A 126 -22.97 14.93 14.41
N GLU A 127 -22.55 14.10 15.37
CA GLU A 127 -23.40 13.54 16.42
C GLU A 127 -23.99 14.65 17.30
N ASN A 128 -23.16 15.60 17.75
CA ASN A 128 -23.60 16.77 18.49
C ASN A 128 -24.57 17.62 17.66
N GLY A 129 -24.28 17.78 16.37
CA GLY A 129 -25.19 18.46 15.43
C GLY A 129 -26.53 17.74 15.28
N ALA A 130 -26.53 16.40 15.29
CA ALA A 130 -27.74 15.59 15.21
C ALA A 130 -28.60 15.72 16.48
N THR A 131 -27.97 15.71 17.67
CA THR A 131 -28.69 15.91 18.95
C THR A 131 -29.38 17.28 18.98
N VAL A 132 -28.66 18.34 18.58
CA VAL A 132 -29.25 19.70 18.51
C VAL A 132 -30.43 19.78 17.54
N ARG A 133 -30.32 19.14 16.36
CA ARG A 133 -31.43 19.07 15.40
C ARG A 133 -32.64 18.32 15.97
N ASP A 134 -32.41 17.19 16.62
CA ASP A 134 -33.46 16.37 17.23
C ASP A 134 -34.18 17.10 18.37
N GLU A 135 -33.42 17.78 19.25
CA GLU A 135 -33.98 18.60 20.33
C GLU A 135 -34.81 19.77 19.79
N ALA A 136 -34.32 20.46 18.75
CA ALA A 136 -35.05 21.52 18.09
C ALA A 136 -36.37 21.00 17.49
N MET A 137 -36.35 19.86 16.80
CA MET A 137 -37.56 19.25 16.22
C MET A 137 -38.58 18.82 17.29
N ARG A 138 -38.12 18.31 18.44
CA ARG A 138 -38.99 17.97 19.57
C ARG A 138 -39.62 19.21 20.22
N SER A 139 -38.86 20.31 20.31
CA SER A 139 -39.34 21.57 20.90
C SER A 139 -40.43 22.28 20.08
N GLN A 140 -40.54 21.98 18.78
CA GLN A 140 -41.59 22.52 17.91
C GLN A 140 -42.97 21.86 18.13
N GLY A 141 -43.05 20.78 18.91
CA GLY A 141 -44.27 20.03 19.16
C GLY A 141 -44.87 20.27 20.55
N LYS A 142 -45.60 21.40 20.70
CA LYS A 142 -46.84 21.57 21.51
C LYS A 142 -47.23 23.07 21.58
N ARG A 143 -47.65 23.66 20.47
CA ARG A 143 -48.60 24.78 20.57
C ARG A 143 -49.96 24.17 20.88
N LYS A 144 -50.48 24.48 22.07
CA LYS A 144 -51.77 24.06 22.61
C LYS A 144 -52.86 24.20 21.53
N ALA A 145 -53.45 23.09 21.11
CA ALA A 145 -54.85 23.12 20.69
C ALA A 145 -55.63 23.37 21.99
N GLN A 146 -55.98 24.63 22.20
CA GLN A 146 -57.02 24.97 23.16
C GLN A 146 -58.30 24.39 22.60
N GLU A 147 -58.97 23.56 23.39
CA GLU A 147 -60.34 23.12 23.16
C GLU A 147 -61.20 24.39 23.13
N ASP A 148 -61.57 24.84 21.94
CA ASP A 148 -62.73 25.69 21.73
C ASP A 148 -63.49 25.08 20.55
N ASP A 149 -64.75 24.75 20.83
CA ASP A 149 -65.76 24.26 19.90
C ASP A 149 -65.72 25.03 18.57
N ASP A 150 -65.71 24.30 17.45
CA ASP A 150 -66.77 24.33 16.44
C ASP A 150 -66.28 23.64 15.14
N GLU A 151 -67.20 22.94 14.49
CA GLU A 151 -66.98 22.08 13.34
C GLU A 151 -66.29 22.78 12.16
N SER A 152 -65.08 22.36 11.77
CA SER A 152 -64.70 22.28 10.35
C SER A 152 -63.27 21.81 10.05
N ARG A 153 -63.19 20.95 9.02
CA ARG A 153 -62.17 20.90 7.94
C ARG A 153 -60.75 20.37 8.25
N GLY A 154 -60.32 19.40 7.43
CA GLY A 154 -58.91 19.34 6.98
C GLY A 154 -58.14 18.02 7.11
N GLY A 155 -58.69 16.88 6.67
CA GLY A 155 -57.95 15.61 6.61
C GLY A 155 -56.90 15.55 5.49
N GLY A 156 -55.66 16.01 5.74
CA GLY A 156 -54.58 16.00 4.74
C GLY A 156 -53.17 15.64 5.23
N GLY A 157 -52.80 15.98 6.47
CA GLY A 157 -51.39 15.96 6.91
C GLY A 157 -50.76 14.57 7.16
N GLY A 158 -51.53 13.58 7.64
CA GLY A 158 -50.97 12.29 8.07
C GLY A 158 -50.46 11.40 6.92
N LYS A 159 -50.99 11.58 5.71
CA LYS A 159 -50.65 10.74 4.54
C LYS A 159 -49.27 11.10 3.98
N MET A 160 -48.94 12.39 3.97
CA MET A 160 -47.66 12.91 3.45
C MET A 160 -46.48 12.52 4.35
N LEU A 161 -46.67 12.51 5.67
CA LEU A 161 -45.65 12.07 6.63
C LEU A 161 -45.30 10.58 6.44
N LYS A 162 -46.31 9.75 6.16
CA LYS A 162 -46.13 8.31 5.91
C LYS A 162 -45.40 8.04 4.59
N VAL A 163 -45.69 8.82 3.55
CA VAL A 163 -44.97 8.78 2.26
C VAL A 163 -43.50 9.18 2.43
N LEU A 164 -43.21 10.22 3.23
CA LEU A 164 -41.85 10.66 3.49
C LEU A 164 -41.03 9.61 4.26
N SER A 165 -41.64 8.95 5.25
CA SER A 165 -41.00 7.86 6.00
C SER A 165 -40.66 6.66 5.12
N LEU A 166 -41.58 6.27 4.22
CA LEU A 166 -41.37 5.20 3.25
C LEU A 166 -40.26 5.53 2.23
N MET A 167 -40.18 6.79 1.77
CA MET A 167 -39.09 7.22 0.88
C MET A 167 -37.73 7.20 1.60
N ASN A 168 -37.68 7.61 2.86
CA ASN A 168 -36.43 7.60 3.63
C ASN A 168 -35.94 6.17 3.94
N GLU A 169 -36.85 5.27 4.31
CA GLU A 169 -36.56 3.84 4.49
C GLU A 169 -36.12 3.19 3.17
N SER A 170 -36.79 3.52 2.06
CA SER A 170 -36.41 3.02 0.73
C SER A 170 -35.00 3.48 0.32
N ASN A 171 -34.65 4.75 0.57
CA ASN A 171 -33.32 5.28 0.26
C ASN A 171 -32.23 4.66 1.13
N LYS A 172 -32.54 4.36 2.41
CA LYS A 172 -31.61 3.68 3.31
C LYS A 172 -31.31 2.26 2.84
N CYS A 173 -32.35 1.50 2.47
CA CYS A 173 -32.19 0.16 1.90
C CYS A 173 -31.39 0.18 0.58
N GLU A 174 -31.60 1.17 -0.29
CA GLU A 174 -30.82 1.30 -1.53
C GLU A 174 -29.33 1.58 -1.25
N LEU A 175 -29.05 2.44 -0.26
CA LEU A 175 -27.67 2.76 0.14
C LEU A 175 -26.95 1.54 0.72
N ASP A 176 -27.63 0.78 1.57
CA ASP A 176 -27.09 -0.44 2.18
C ASP A 176 -26.85 -1.53 1.12
N LEU A 177 -27.74 -1.65 0.13
CA LEU A 177 -27.53 -2.55 -1.01
C LEU A 177 -26.31 -2.14 -1.84
N ARG A 178 -26.11 -0.85 -2.11
CA ARG A 178 -24.91 -0.36 -2.82
C ARG A 178 -23.62 -0.65 -2.07
N LYS A 179 -23.60 -0.47 -0.75
CA LYS A 179 -22.44 -0.80 0.08
C LYS A 179 -22.13 -2.30 0.02
N LEU A 180 -23.14 -3.15 0.15
CA LEU A 180 -22.99 -4.60 0.06
C LEU A 180 -22.44 -5.03 -1.31
N MET A 181 -22.94 -4.44 -2.39
CA MET A 181 -22.43 -4.75 -3.75
C MET A 181 -20.96 -4.34 -3.90
N PHE A 182 -20.58 -3.16 -3.41
CA PHE A 182 -19.20 -2.69 -3.48
C PHE A 182 -18.26 -3.57 -2.64
N GLU A 183 -18.69 -3.96 -1.45
CA GLU A 183 -17.92 -4.83 -0.56
C GLU A 183 -17.70 -6.21 -1.18
N LYS A 184 -18.76 -6.82 -1.75
CA LYS A 184 -18.66 -8.09 -2.46
C LYS A 184 -17.74 -8.01 -3.68
N GLU A 185 -17.81 -6.92 -4.45
CA GLU A 185 -16.93 -6.70 -5.61
C GLU A 185 -15.45 -6.59 -5.20
N MET A 186 -15.16 -5.93 -4.08
CA MET A 186 -13.81 -5.85 -3.52
C MET A 186 -13.32 -7.21 -3.01
N GLU A 187 -14.20 -8.02 -2.45
CA GLU A 187 -13.89 -9.36 -1.98
C GLU A 187 -13.60 -10.32 -3.14
N GLU A 188 -14.39 -10.26 -4.22
CA GLU A 188 -14.13 -11.01 -5.45
C GLU A 188 -12.77 -10.66 -6.06
N ARG A 189 -12.40 -9.37 -6.12
CA ARG A 189 -11.05 -8.95 -6.58
C ARG A 189 -9.92 -9.50 -5.72
N LYS A 190 -10.10 -9.55 -4.39
CA LYS A 190 -9.11 -10.16 -3.48
C LYS A 190 -9.02 -11.66 -3.71
N LEU A 191 -10.14 -12.33 -3.91
CA LEU A 191 -10.19 -13.76 -4.19
C LEU A 191 -9.48 -14.09 -5.52
N ASP A 192 -9.67 -13.28 -6.55
CA ASP A 192 -9.00 -13.44 -7.84
C ASP A 192 -7.48 -13.25 -7.71
N GLN A 193 -7.03 -12.26 -6.94
CA GLN A 193 -5.60 -12.10 -6.63
C GLN A 193 -5.02 -13.32 -5.90
N ILE A 194 -5.77 -13.89 -4.94
CA ILE A 194 -5.33 -15.08 -4.21
C ILE A 194 -5.25 -16.29 -5.14
N LYS A 195 -6.25 -16.51 -6.00
CA LYS A 195 -6.24 -17.59 -6.99
C LYS A 195 -5.07 -17.46 -7.95
N GLU A 196 -4.78 -16.27 -8.45
CA GLU A 196 -3.65 -16.04 -9.35
C GLU A 196 -2.30 -16.33 -8.66
N LEU A 197 -2.17 -15.98 -7.38
CA LEU A 197 -0.99 -16.32 -6.58
C LEU A 197 -0.87 -17.83 -6.37
N GLU A 198 -1.98 -18.52 -6.13
CA GLU A 198 -2.02 -19.97 -5.95
C GLU A 198 -1.68 -20.72 -7.24
N GLU A 199 -2.19 -20.29 -8.40
CA GLU A 199 -1.80 -20.84 -9.70
C GLU A 199 -0.32 -20.63 -9.99
N ARG A 200 0.21 -19.42 -9.76
CA ARG A 200 1.66 -19.16 -9.88
C ARG A 200 2.49 -19.97 -8.88
N ALA A 201 1.93 -20.42 -7.76
CA ALA A 201 2.60 -21.32 -6.83
C ALA A 201 2.62 -22.75 -7.36
N LYS A 202 1.47 -23.25 -7.86
CA LYS A 202 1.35 -24.58 -8.48
C LYS A 202 2.24 -24.71 -9.71
N ASP A 203 2.33 -23.69 -10.55
CA ASP A 203 3.22 -23.68 -11.71
C ASP A 203 4.70 -23.76 -11.31
N ARG A 204 5.09 -23.04 -10.25
CA ARG A 204 6.45 -23.11 -9.70
C ARG A 204 6.75 -24.50 -9.14
N GLU A 205 5.79 -25.10 -8.44
CA GLU A 205 5.92 -26.46 -7.91
C GLU A 205 6.05 -27.49 -9.03
N ALA A 206 5.24 -27.39 -10.09
CA ALA A 206 5.33 -28.27 -11.26
C ALA A 206 6.68 -28.14 -11.99
N GLN A 207 7.21 -26.93 -12.12
CA GLN A 207 8.55 -26.70 -12.68
C GLN A 207 9.65 -27.36 -11.83
N LEU A 208 9.57 -27.23 -10.49
CA LEU A 208 10.51 -27.87 -9.58
C LEU A 208 10.44 -29.41 -9.69
N GLN A 209 9.23 -29.98 -9.76
CA GLN A 209 9.06 -31.42 -9.95
C GLN A 209 9.67 -31.90 -11.28
N LEU A 210 9.49 -31.15 -12.37
CA LEU A 210 10.08 -31.47 -13.67
C LEU A 210 11.62 -31.45 -13.61
N VAL A 211 12.19 -30.41 -13.01
CA VAL A 211 13.65 -30.29 -12.82
C VAL A 211 14.18 -31.44 -11.96
N GLN A 212 13.48 -31.79 -10.89
CA GLN A 212 13.84 -32.91 -10.02
C GLN A 212 13.81 -34.25 -10.77
N MET A 213 12.76 -34.51 -11.55
CA MET A 213 12.66 -35.73 -12.36
C MET A 213 13.79 -35.82 -13.39
N GLN A 214 14.13 -34.69 -14.05
CA GLN A 214 15.25 -34.64 -14.98
C GLN A 214 16.59 -34.92 -14.28
N ALA A 215 16.80 -34.35 -13.09
CA ALA A 215 18.00 -34.62 -12.29
C ALA A 215 18.12 -36.10 -11.90
N GLN A 216 17.01 -36.74 -11.50
CA GLN A 216 16.98 -38.18 -11.19
C GLN A 216 17.31 -39.04 -12.43
N GLN A 217 16.78 -38.71 -13.61
CA GLN A 217 17.13 -39.41 -14.85
C GLN A 217 18.62 -39.29 -15.17
N VAL A 218 19.20 -38.09 -15.04
CA VAL A 218 20.65 -37.87 -15.26
C VAL A 218 21.47 -38.69 -14.27
N GLN A 219 21.07 -38.73 -13.00
CA GLN A 219 21.76 -39.51 -11.98
C GLN A 219 21.72 -41.02 -12.27
N MET A 220 20.59 -41.54 -12.75
CA MET A 220 20.45 -42.94 -13.19
C MET A 220 21.34 -43.26 -14.40
N LEU A 221 21.44 -42.35 -15.38
CA LEU A 221 22.32 -42.53 -16.54
C LEU A 221 23.80 -42.49 -16.13
N GLN A 222 24.16 -41.62 -15.19
CA GLN A 222 25.52 -41.56 -14.65
C GLN A 222 25.88 -42.83 -13.87
N SER A 223 24.97 -43.34 -13.04
CA SER A 223 25.22 -44.56 -12.26
C SER A 223 25.38 -45.78 -13.16
N THR A 224 24.53 -45.93 -14.19
CA THR A 224 24.64 -47.01 -15.17
C THR A 224 25.95 -46.94 -15.98
N LEU A 225 26.34 -45.75 -16.46
CA LEU A 225 27.62 -45.56 -17.15
C LEU A 225 28.81 -45.91 -16.24
N THR A 226 28.79 -45.46 -14.99
CA THR A 226 29.85 -45.74 -14.00
C THR A 226 29.96 -47.23 -13.71
N SER A 227 28.83 -47.94 -13.65
CA SER A 227 28.79 -49.38 -13.43
C SER A 227 29.34 -50.15 -14.63
N LEU A 228 29.05 -49.72 -15.86
CA LEU A 228 29.60 -50.31 -17.09
C LEU A 228 31.10 -50.07 -17.21
N LEU A 229 31.57 -48.86 -16.91
CA LEU A 229 33.00 -48.53 -16.89
C LEU A 229 33.75 -49.37 -15.84
N SER A 230 33.20 -49.49 -14.63
CA SER A 230 33.78 -50.36 -13.59
C SER A 230 33.85 -51.82 -14.02
N ALA A 231 32.82 -52.33 -14.70
CA ALA A 231 32.81 -53.71 -15.21
C ALA A 231 33.82 -53.96 -16.35
N LEU A 232 34.10 -52.95 -17.16
CA LEU A 232 35.14 -52.98 -18.20
C LEU A 232 36.54 -52.94 -17.60
N VAL A 233 36.77 -52.07 -16.61
CA VAL A 233 38.06 -51.96 -15.90
C VAL A 233 38.38 -53.24 -15.15
N ASN A 234 37.40 -53.88 -14.51
CA ASN A 234 37.61 -55.15 -13.80
C ASN A 234 37.80 -56.38 -14.70
N LYS A 235 37.65 -56.24 -16.02
CA LYS A 235 37.86 -57.31 -17.02
C LYS A 235 39.20 -57.23 -17.76
N LEU A 236 39.97 -56.16 -17.55
CA LEU A 236 41.35 -55.98 -18.04
C LEU A 236 42.34 -56.39 -16.94
#